data_AF-A0A1Y1CGF4-F1
#
_entry.id   AF-A0A1Y1CGF4-F1
#
_cell.length_a   1.000
_cell.length_b   1.000
_cell.length_c   1.000
_cell.angle_alpha   90.00
_cell.angle_beta   90.00
_cell.angle_gamma   90.00
#
_symmetry.space_group_name_H-M   'P 1'
#
loop_
_entity.id
_entity.type
_entity.pdbx_description
1 polymer ?
#
loop_
_entity_poly.entity_id
_entity_poly.type
_entity_poly.pdbx_seq_one_letter_code
_entity_poly.pdbx_strand_id
1 'polypeptide(L)'
;MLERINYARLTNNELYTLIKTILSILTGVDQEALNLKGWFDKLLIPFKKLELSVGMDRGSQFTLLIAQDDDLRDKCFKAFKTYVEACLLRDNDDWNAAGELLWRIINSHGLYLHTESYSKESALLDKLILELETNAKAREAIVLIKGEEWFFEMKNGRDRYKAHWNERREEQANKPASESEEARKDIRISSQNLFQFIDLMFISEGGETWLTLIHNINEEIIKSNTIVKARTTRRENSKEEIIEKQ
;
A
#
# COMPACT_ATOMS: atom_id res chain seq x y z
N MET A 1 28.45 21.26 -10.40
CA MET A 1 28.72 19.82 -10.57
C MET A 1 27.73 19.03 -9.73
N LEU A 2 27.27 17.90 -10.26
CA LEU A 2 26.31 17.04 -9.60
C LEU A 2 26.99 16.06 -8.62
N GLU A 3 26.33 15.84 -7.49
CA GLU A 3 26.77 14.95 -6.42
C GLU A 3 26.65 13.47 -6.82
N ARG A 4 27.41 12.60 -6.14
CA ARG A 4 27.37 11.16 -6.42
C ARG A 4 26.27 10.46 -5.63
N ILE A 5 25.48 9.64 -6.32
CA ILE A 5 24.47 8.76 -5.70
C ILE A 5 25.11 7.43 -5.28
N ASN A 6 24.81 6.97 -4.06
CA ASN A 6 25.21 5.64 -3.58
C ASN A 6 24.20 4.54 -3.98
N TYR A 7 24.15 4.23 -5.28
CA TYR A 7 23.18 3.28 -5.86
C TYR A 7 23.16 1.90 -5.19
N ALA A 8 24.33 1.39 -4.80
CA ALA A 8 24.49 0.06 -4.21
C ALA A 8 23.82 -0.05 -2.84
N ARG A 9 23.70 1.07 -2.12
CA ARG A 9 23.09 1.08 -0.79
C ARG A 9 21.63 1.51 -0.81
N LEU A 10 21.08 2.08 -1.87
CA LEU A 10 19.65 2.41 -1.90
C LEU A 10 18.80 1.12 -1.88
N THR A 11 17.58 1.19 -1.35
CA THR A 11 16.54 0.18 -1.59
C THR A 11 15.79 0.51 -2.89
N ASN A 12 14.97 -0.41 -3.41
CA ASN A 12 14.14 -0.11 -4.58
C ASN A 12 13.22 1.09 -4.32
N ASN A 13 12.67 1.21 -3.10
CA ASN A 13 11.80 2.32 -2.71
C ASN A 13 12.53 3.66 -2.66
N GLU A 14 13.73 3.68 -2.08
CA GLU A 14 14.54 4.89 -2.00
C GLU A 14 15.04 5.32 -3.39
N LEU A 15 15.47 4.36 -4.22
CA LEU A 15 15.85 4.65 -5.61
C LEU A 15 14.67 5.16 -6.43
N TYR A 16 13.50 4.54 -6.29
CA TYR A 16 12.27 5.01 -6.95
C TYR A 16 11.96 6.45 -6.55
N THR A 17 11.97 6.76 -5.25
CA THR A 17 11.66 8.10 -4.74
C THR A 17 12.63 9.14 -5.31
N LEU A 18 13.93 8.87 -5.24
CA LEU A 18 14.96 9.76 -5.76
C LEU A 18 14.79 10.04 -7.26
N ILE A 19 14.63 8.99 -8.07
CA ILE A 19 14.51 9.14 -9.53
C ILE A 19 13.19 9.80 -9.92
N LYS A 20 12.09 9.52 -9.21
CA LYS A 20 10.80 10.19 -9.41
C LYS A 20 10.93 11.70 -9.21
N THR A 21 11.60 12.14 -8.13
CA THR A 21 11.82 13.55 -7.87
C THR A 21 12.73 14.18 -8.92
N ILE A 22 13.82 13.51 -9.32
CA ILE A 22 14.70 13.99 -10.39
C ILE A 22 13.93 14.17 -11.71
N LEU A 23 13.11 13.20 -12.11
CA LEU A 23 12.26 13.32 -13.30
C LEU A 23 11.29 14.51 -13.17
N SER A 24 10.70 14.73 -11.99
CA SER A 24 9.83 15.88 -11.73
C SER A 24 10.57 17.22 -11.85
N ILE A 25 11.82 17.30 -11.38
CA ILE A 25 12.66 18.50 -11.52
C ILE A 25 12.92 18.77 -13.02
N LEU A 26 13.25 17.73 -13.79
CA LEU A 26 13.50 17.84 -15.23
C LEU A 26 12.25 18.26 -16.02
N THR A 27 11.04 17.89 -15.57
CA THR A 27 9.80 18.38 -16.20
C THR A 27 9.51 19.86 -15.89
N GLY A 28 10.16 20.44 -14.87
CA GLY A 28 10.01 21.85 -14.50
C GLY A 28 10.83 22.82 -15.36
N VAL A 29 11.67 22.31 -16.28
CA VAL A 29 12.49 23.13 -17.19
C VAL A 29 12.10 22.89 -18.66
N ASP A 30 12.43 23.83 -19.54
CA ASP A 30 12.26 23.66 -20.99
C ASP A 30 13.28 22.64 -21.52
N GLN A 31 12.83 21.40 -21.67
CA GLN A 31 13.68 20.27 -22.06
C GLN A 31 14.15 20.34 -23.52
N GLU A 32 13.42 21.04 -24.39
CA GLU A 32 13.81 21.19 -25.79
C GLU A 32 14.91 22.23 -25.91
N ALA A 33 14.71 23.40 -25.27
CA ALA A 33 15.71 24.46 -25.25
C ALA A 33 17.04 23.99 -24.63
N LEU A 34 16.99 23.11 -23.63
CA LEU A 34 18.16 22.58 -22.93
C LEU A 34 18.67 21.24 -23.52
N ASN A 35 18.09 20.73 -24.61
CA ASN A 35 18.43 19.44 -25.20
C ASN A 35 18.37 18.25 -24.22
N LEU A 36 17.50 18.32 -23.21
CA LEU A 36 17.34 17.32 -22.15
C LEU A 36 16.36 16.19 -22.51
N LYS A 37 15.48 16.39 -23.49
CA LYS A 37 14.38 15.46 -23.79
C LYS A 37 14.84 14.02 -24.02
N GLY A 38 15.88 13.83 -24.84
CA GLY A 38 16.41 12.50 -25.13
C GLY A 38 17.04 11.81 -23.91
N TRP A 39 17.62 12.57 -22.97
CA TRP A 39 18.16 12.04 -21.73
C TRP A 39 17.07 11.72 -20.72
N PHE A 40 16.05 12.58 -20.65
CA PHE A 40 14.85 12.36 -19.85
C PHE A 40 14.16 11.04 -20.25
N ASP A 41 13.93 10.82 -21.54
CA ASP A 41 13.27 9.60 -22.03
C ASP A 41 14.09 8.34 -21.74
N LYS A 42 15.42 8.41 -21.86
CA LYS A 42 16.33 7.31 -21.52
C LYS A 42 16.30 6.94 -20.03
N LEU A 43 16.04 7.90 -19.14
CA LEU A 43 15.89 7.65 -17.71
C LEU A 43 14.47 7.19 -17.36
N LEU A 44 13.45 7.72 -18.04
CA LEU A 44 12.04 7.42 -17.81
C LEU A 44 11.70 5.94 -18.07
N ILE A 45 12.25 5.34 -19.13
CA ILE A 45 11.99 3.94 -19.49
C ILE A 45 12.34 2.97 -18.36
N PRO A 46 13.59 2.92 -17.85
CA PRO A 46 13.93 2.01 -16.75
C PRO A 46 13.31 2.45 -15.41
N PHE A 47 13.01 3.74 -15.22
CA PHE A 47 12.21 4.19 -14.07
C PHE A 47 10.81 3.55 -14.06
N LYS A 48 10.11 3.49 -15.20
CA LYS A 48 8.80 2.83 -15.30
C LYS A 48 8.86 1.34 -15.01
N LYS A 49 9.95 0.66 -15.39
CA LYS A 49 10.19 -0.74 -14.99
C LYS A 49 10.37 -0.87 -13.47
N LEU A 50 11.16 0.02 -12.86
CA LEU A 50 11.32 0.04 -11.40
C LEU A 50 10.00 0.34 -10.68
N GLU A 51 9.21 1.31 -11.16
CA GLU A 51 7.89 1.68 -10.63
C GLU A 51 6.95 0.48 -10.54
N LEU A 52 6.87 -0.31 -11.62
CA LEU A 52 6.11 -1.55 -11.65
C LEU A 52 6.65 -2.58 -10.64
N SER A 53 7.97 -2.78 -10.59
CA SER A 53 8.58 -3.75 -9.66
C SER A 53 8.34 -3.39 -8.19
N VAL A 54 8.35 -2.10 -7.86
CA VAL A 54 8.09 -1.62 -6.50
C VAL A 54 6.60 -1.71 -6.19
N GLY A 55 5.73 -1.52 -7.19
CA GLY A 55 4.28 -1.52 -7.02
C GLY A 55 3.79 -0.39 -6.11
N MET A 56 4.46 0.78 -6.11
CA MET A 56 4.03 1.91 -5.26
C MET A 56 2.69 2.49 -5.71
N ASP A 57 2.48 2.66 -7.02
CA ASP A 57 1.24 3.26 -7.53
C ASP A 57 0.03 2.38 -7.22
N ARG A 58 0.15 1.06 -7.40
CA ARG A 58 -0.95 0.10 -7.15
C ARG A 58 -1.04 -0.36 -5.70
N GLY A 59 0.09 -0.48 -5.01
CA GLY A 59 0.13 -0.77 -3.58
C GLY A 59 -0.59 0.30 -2.76
N SER A 60 -0.48 1.58 -3.16
CA SER A 60 -1.27 2.66 -2.56
C SER A 60 -2.78 2.52 -2.85
N GLN A 61 -3.14 2.15 -4.08
CA GLN A 61 -4.53 1.92 -4.49
C GLN A 61 -5.19 0.75 -3.74
N PHE A 62 -4.58 -0.43 -3.70
CA PHE A 62 -5.13 -1.57 -2.96
C PHE A 62 -5.14 -1.34 -1.46
N THR A 63 -4.17 -0.61 -0.91
CA THR A 63 -4.20 -0.24 0.51
C THR A 63 -5.42 0.63 0.82
N LEU A 64 -5.74 1.60 -0.05
CA LEU A 64 -6.95 2.43 0.09
C LEU A 64 -8.23 1.60 -0.05
N LEU A 65 -8.31 0.75 -1.07
CA LEU A 65 -9.48 -0.11 -1.31
C LEU A 65 -9.73 -1.09 -0.17
N ILE A 66 -8.67 -1.71 0.35
CA ILE A 66 -8.76 -2.62 1.51
C ILE A 66 -9.25 -1.86 2.74
N ALA A 67 -8.76 -0.64 3.00
CA ALA A 67 -9.23 0.17 4.12
C ALA A 67 -10.71 0.59 3.96
N GLN A 68 -11.13 0.94 2.75
CA GLN A 68 -12.54 1.27 2.47
C GLN A 68 -13.46 0.06 2.62
N ASP A 69 -13.02 -1.12 2.16
CA ASP A 69 -13.79 -2.35 2.33
C ASP A 69 -13.81 -2.81 3.79
N ASP A 70 -12.75 -2.54 4.55
CA ASP A 70 -12.69 -2.76 6.00
C ASP A 70 -13.73 -1.90 6.73
N ASP A 71 -13.72 -0.59 6.47
CA ASP A 71 -14.72 0.35 6.99
C ASP A 71 -16.16 -0.06 6.64
N LEU A 72 -16.37 -0.55 5.41
CA LEU A 72 -17.68 -1.02 4.96
C LEU A 72 -18.08 -2.30 5.70
N ARG A 73 -17.18 -3.28 5.79
CA ARG A 73 -17.39 -4.55 6.51
C ARG A 73 -17.75 -4.30 7.97
N ASP A 74 -17.02 -3.41 8.62
CA ASP A 74 -17.25 -2.95 9.98
C ASP A 74 -18.64 -2.36 10.16
N LYS A 75 -19.04 -1.46 9.26
CA LYS A 75 -20.35 -0.82 9.27
C LYS A 75 -21.47 -1.84 9.11
N CYS A 76 -21.35 -2.74 8.13
CA CYS A 76 -22.36 -3.77 7.88
C CYS A 76 -22.48 -4.76 9.05
N PHE A 77 -21.37 -5.19 9.65
CA PHE A 77 -21.40 -6.03 10.85
C PHE A 77 -22.07 -5.31 12.02
N LYS A 78 -21.69 -4.05 12.29
CA LYS A 78 -22.31 -3.25 13.35
C LYS A 78 -23.81 -3.08 13.10
N ALA A 79 -24.21 -2.80 11.86
CA ALA A 79 -25.61 -2.63 11.48
C ALA A 79 -26.42 -3.90 11.72
N PHE A 80 -25.97 -5.05 11.21
CA PHE A 80 -26.62 -6.34 11.43
C PHE A 80 -26.71 -6.70 12.92
N LYS A 81 -25.62 -6.52 13.67
CA LYS A 81 -25.60 -6.77 15.13
C LYS A 81 -26.61 -5.89 15.87
N THR A 82 -26.62 -4.59 15.57
CA THR A 82 -27.50 -3.60 16.23
C THR A 82 -28.96 -3.88 15.89
N TYR A 83 -29.22 -4.30 14.66
CA TYR A 83 -30.54 -4.72 14.23
C TYR A 83 -31.04 -5.95 15.01
N VAL A 84 -30.19 -6.97 15.15
CA VAL A 84 -30.50 -8.15 15.98
C VAL A 84 -30.74 -7.76 17.45
N GLU A 85 -29.94 -6.85 17.99
CA GLU A 85 -30.13 -6.30 19.34
C GLU A 85 -31.49 -5.62 19.50
N ALA A 86 -31.89 -4.80 18.53
CA ALA A 86 -33.20 -4.15 18.54
C ALA A 86 -34.36 -5.16 18.50
N CYS A 87 -34.19 -6.33 17.85
CA CYS A 87 -35.20 -7.38 17.84
C CYS A 87 -35.47 -7.97 19.23
N LEU A 88 -34.50 -7.92 20.15
CA LEU A 88 -34.66 -8.36 21.54
C LEU A 88 -35.63 -7.46 22.35
N LEU A 89 -35.94 -6.27 21.85
CA LEU A 89 -36.80 -5.29 22.50
C LEU A 89 -38.21 -5.24 21.88
N ARG A 90 -38.48 -6.10 20.89
CA ARG A 90 -39.78 -6.16 20.21
C ARG A 90 -40.83 -6.77 21.13
N ASP A 91 -42.00 -6.16 21.15
CA ASP A 91 -43.23 -6.72 21.74
C ASP A 91 -43.86 -7.74 20.79
N ASN A 92 -43.07 -8.77 20.44
CA ASN A 92 -43.45 -9.89 19.60
C ASN A 92 -42.55 -11.08 19.97
N ASP A 93 -43.13 -12.10 20.61
CA ASP A 93 -42.39 -13.23 21.18
C ASP A 93 -41.58 -14.01 20.12
N ASP A 94 -42.15 -14.20 18.93
CA ASP A 94 -41.49 -14.91 17.83
C ASP A 94 -40.25 -14.14 17.33
N TRP A 95 -40.36 -12.82 17.20
CA TRP A 95 -39.23 -11.95 16.84
C TRP A 95 -38.17 -11.90 17.93
N ASN A 96 -38.60 -11.86 19.19
CA ASN A 96 -37.71 -11.84 20.34
C ASN A 96 -36.87 -13.11 20.40
N ALA A 97 -37.51 -14.29 20.32
CA ALA A 97 -36.84 -15.58 20.34
C ALA A 97 -35.87 -15.78 19.16
N ALA A 98 -36.23 -15.30 17.97
CA ALA A 98 -35.32 -15.29 16.82
C ALA A 98 -34.13 -14.34 17.03
N GLY A 99 -34.38 -13.15 17.58
CA GLY A 99 -33.33 -12.20 17.98
C GLY A 99 -32.37 -12.81 19.00
N GLU A 100 -32.87 -13.49 20.03
CA GLU A 100 -32.05 -14.14 21.07
C GLU A 100 -31.16 -15.23 20.50
N LEU A 101 -31.70 -16.05 19.58
CA LEU A 101 -30.93 -17.08 18.89
C LEU A 101 -29.77 -16.46 18.10
N LEU A 102 -30.05 -15.44 17.29
CA LEU A 102 -29.04 -14.77 16.47
C LEU A 102 -28.02 -14.02 17.32
N TRP A 103 -28.47 -13.35 18.38
CA TRP A 103 -27.59 -12.65 19.33
C TRP A 103 -26.60 -13.60 19.98
N ARG A 104 -27.05 -14.78 20.41
CA ARG A 104 -26.19 -15.81 20.98
C ARG A 104 -25.14 -16.30 19.98
N ILE A 105 -25.51 -16.48 18.71
CA ILE A 105 -24.57 -16.85 17.64
C ILE A 105 -23.56 -15.71 17.43
N ILE A 106 -23.99 -14.46 17.30
CA ILE A 106 -23.05 -13.33 17.14
C ILE A 106 -22.10 -13.22 18.35
N ASN A 107 -22.62 -13.39 19.57
CA ASN A 107 -21.82 -13.33 20.79
C ASN A 107 -20.76 -14.44 20.87
N SER A 108 -21.03 -15.64 20.36
CA SER A 108 -20.05 -16.74 20.37
C SER A 108 -18.84 -16.47 19.45
N HIS A 109 -19.02 -15.66 18.40
CA HIS A 109 -17.94 -15.20 17.51
C HIS A 109 -17.34 -13.85 17.92
N GLY A 110 -17.95 -13.15 18.89
CA GLY A 110 -17.46 -11.91 19.49
C GLY A 110 -18.23 -10.67 19.03
N LEU A 111 -18.88 -9.99 19.99
CA LEU A 111 -19.67 -8.77 19.74
C LEU A 111 -18.86 -7.57 19.21
N TYR A 112 -17.54 -7.63 19.35
CA TYR A 112 -16.59 -6.60 18.97
C TYR A 112 -15.55 -7.11 17.96
N LEU A 113 -15.87 -8.13 17.16
CA LEU A 113 -14.91 -8.66 16.18
C LEU A 113 -14.36 -7.61 15.21
N HIS A 114 -15.11 -6.54 14.95
CA HIS A 114 -14.71 -5.37 14.13
C HIS A 114 -13.57 -4.54 14.73
N THR A 115 -13.21 -4.74 16.01
CA THR A 115 -12.07 -4.07 16.64
C THR A 115 -10.80 -4.92 16.60
N GLU A 116 -10.89 -6.13 16.07
CA GLU A 116 -9.78 -7.07 16.00
C GLU A 116 -8.84 -6.73 14.83
N SER A 117 -7.64 -7.32 14.82
CA SER A 117 -6.78 -7.25 13.64
C SER A 117 -7.47 -7.85 12.42
N TYR A 118 -7.21 -7.33 11.21
CA TYR A 118 -7.79 -7.81 9.95
C TYR A 118 -7.81 -9.34 9.77
N SER A 119 -6.73 -10.01 10.18
CA SER A 119 -6.61 -11.46 10.09
C SER A 119 -7.60 -12.17 11.02
N LYS A 120 -7.69 -11.71 12.27
CA LYS A 120 -8.57 -12.29 13.28
C LYS A 120 -10.04 -11.95 12.99
N GLU A 121 -10.34 -10.72 12.60
CA GLU A 121 -11.69 -10.34 12.19
C GLU A 121 -12.15 -11.15 10.98
N SER A 122 -11.31 -11.26 9.95
CA SER A 122 -11.61 -12.09 8.77
C SER A 122 -11.97 -13.53 9.15
N ALA A 123 -11.19 -14.14 10.04
CA ALA A 123 -11.42 -15.51 10.48
C ALA A 123 -12.71 -15.66 11.30
N LEU A 124 -13.04 -14.69 12.15
CA LEU A 124 -14.26 -14.70 12.96
C LEU A 124 -15.49 -14.44 12.08
N LEU A 125 -15.42 -13.46 11.18
CA LEU A 125 -16.54 -13.11 10.30
C LEU A 125 -16.85 -14.22 9.29
N ASP A 126 -15.83 -14.89 8.74
CA ASP A 126 -16.02 -16.07 7.88
C ASP A 126 -16.76 -17.19 8.63
N LYS A 127 -16.37 -17.44 9.88
CA LYS A 127 -17.02 -18.47 10.72
C LYS A 127 -18.45 -18.09 11.09
N LEU A 128 -18.69 -16.82 11.44
CA LEU A 128 -20.02 -16.29 11.73
C LEU A 128 -20.94 -16.43 10.51
N ILE A 129 -20.50 -15.97 9.33
CA ILE A 129 -21.27 -16.09 8.09
C ILE A 129 -21.57 -17.56 7.81
N LEU A 130 -20.56 -18.43 7.89
CA LEU A 130 -20.75 -19.87 7.66
C LEU A 130 -21.79 -20.47 8.62
N GLU A 131 -21.74 -20.14 9.91
CA GLU A 131 -22.72 -20.64 10.89
C GLU A 131 -24.13 -20.13 10.58
N LEU A 132 -24.29 -18.85 10.24
CA LEU A 132 -25.58 -18.26 9.88
C LEU A 132 -26.15 -18.86 8.59
N GLU A 133 -25.32 -19.27 7.63
CA GLU A 133 -25.77 -19.93 6.39
C GLU A 133 -26.07 -21.42 6.55
N THR A 134 -25.31 -22.12 7.38
CA THR A 134 -25.42 -23.59 7.49
C THR A 134 -26.40 -24.03 8.57
N ASN A 135 -26.62 -23.22 9.60
CA ASN A 135 -27.61 -23.50 10.63
C ASN A 135 -29.02 -23.17 10.14
N ALA A 136 -29.84 -24.21 9.92
CA ALA A 136 -31.22 -24.04 9.45
C ALA A 136 -32.04 -23.10 10.34
N LYS A 137 -31.91 -23.22 11.67
CA LYS A 137 -32.64 -22.36 12.62
C LYS A 137 -32.18 -20.90 12.55
N ALA A 138 -30.89 -20.66 12.30
CA ALA A 138 -30.37 -19.30 12.14
C ALA A 138 -30.93 -18.66 10.87
N ARG A 139 -30.98 -19.39 9.75
CA ARG A 139 -31.60 -18.90 8.51
C ARG A 139 -33.08 -18.59 8.68
N GLU A 140 -33.83 -19.50 9.29
CA GLU A 140 -35.24 -19.29 9.60
C GLU A 140 -35.45 -18.06 10.49
N ALA A 141 -34.59 -17.86 11.50
CA ALA A 141 -34.62 -16.69 12.36
C ALA A 141 -34.33 -15.39 11.61
N ILE A 142 -33.34 -15.37 10.70
CA ILE A 142 -33.03 -14.19 9.86
C ILE A 142 -34.25 -13.83 9.01
N VAL A 143 -34.91 -14.82 8.38
CA VAL A 143 -36.11 -14.59 7.57
C VAL A 143 -37.28 -14.09 8.43
N LEU A 144 -37.48 -14.69 9.61
CA LEU A 144 -38.57 -14.33 10.51
C LEU A 144 -38.51 -12.86 10.95
N ILE A 145 -37.30 -12.38 11.27
CA ILE A 145 -37.09 -10.99 11.65
C ILE A 145 -37.00 -10.06 10.45
N LYS A 146 -36.96 -10.55 9.21
CA LYS A 146 -36.72 -9.76 7.98
C LYS A 146 -35.31 -9.15 7.93
N GLY A 147 -34.31 -9.90 8.38
CA GLY A 147 -32.91 -9.49 8.49
C GLY A 147 -32.04 -9.81 7.27
N GLU A 148 -32.60 -10.34 6.19
CA GLU A 148 -31.86 -10.86 5.04
C GLU A 148 -30.98 -9.81 4.37
N GLU A 149 -31.47 -8.57 4.23
CA GLU A 149 -30.73 -7.47 3.60
C GLU A 149 -29.48 -7.12 4.40
N TRP A 150 -29.60 -6.95 5.72
CA TRP A 150 -28.48 -6.69 6.62
C TRP A 150 -27.44 -7.82 6.61
N PHE A 151 -27.90 -9.07 6.57
CA PHE A 151 -27.02 -10.23 6.48
C PHE A 151 -26.28 -10.27 5.12
N PHE A 152 -26.99 -9.97 4.03
CA PHE A 152 -26.43 -9.91 2.70
C PHE A 152 -25.38 -8.78 2.56
N GLU A 153 -25.65 -7.60 3.11
CA GLU A 153 -24.69 -6.49 3.15
C GLU A 153 -23.40 -6.88 3.88
N MET A 154 -23.51 -7.53 5.05
CA MET A 154 -22.36 -8.02 5.82
C MET A 154 -21.53 -9.03 5.01
N LYS A 155 -22.19 -9.97 4.34
CA LYS A 155 -21.52 -10.95 3.47
C LYS A 155 -20.79 -10.28 2.30
N ASN A 156 -21.47 -9.35 1.61
CA ASN A 156 -20.86 -8.63 0.49
C ASN A 156 -19.66 -7.79 0.94
N GLY A 157 -19.73 -7.12 2.10
CA GLY A 157 -18.59 -6.40 2.66
C GLY A 157 -17.39 -7.32 2.91
N ARG A 158 -17.63 -8.52 3.44
CA ARG A 158 -16.59 -9.54 3.62
C ARG A 158 -15.98 -10.02 2.30
N ASP A 159 -16.81 -10.32 1.30
CA ASP A 159 -16.37 -10.84 0.01
C ASP A 159 -15.56 -9.80 -0.77
N ARG A 160 -15.97 -8.53 -0.75
CA ARG A 160 -15.22 -7.41 -1.35
C ARG A 160 -13.82 -7.27 -0.74
N TYR A 161 -13.75 -7.22 0.58
CA TYR A 161 -12.45 -7.17 1.28
C TYR A 161 -11.55 -8.33 0.87
N LYS A 162 -12.11 -9.55 0.82
CA LYS A 162 -11.37 -10.76 0.46
C LYS A 162 -10.85 -10.71 -0.98
N ALA A 163 -11.64 -10.17 -1.91
CA ALA A 163 -11.23 -9.99 -3.31
C ALA A 163 -10.01 -9.06 -3.42
N HIS A 164 -10.10 -7.82 -2.92
CA HIS A 164 -8.98 -6.88 -3.00
C HIS A 164 -7.75 -7.33 -2.19
N TRP A 165 -7.94 -8.05 -1.08
CA TRP A 165 -6.82 -8.63 -0.34
C TRP A 165 -6.08 -9.70 -1.14
N ASN A 166 -6.80 -10.53 -1.89
CA ASN A 166 -6.20 -11.54 -2.76
C ASN A 166 -5.53 -10.92 -3.98
N GLU A 167 -6.14 -9.92 -4.62
CA GLU A 167 -5.53 -9.18 -5.74
C GLU A 167 -4.20 -8.55 -5.33
N ARG A 168 -4.13 -7.92 -4.15
CA ARG A 168 -2.87 -7.39 -3.59
C ARG A 168 -1.82 -8.48 -3.40
N ARG A 169 -2.24 -9.68 -2.97
CA ARG A 169 -1.32 -10.82 -2.75
C ARG A 169 -0.80 -11.37 -4.07
N GLU A 170 -1.68 -11.56 -5.05
CA GLU A 170 -1.32 -12.02 -6.40
C GLU A 170 -0.40 -11.04 -7.09
N GLU A 171 -0.66 -9.73 -6.95
CA GLU A 171 0.26 -8.70 -7.45
C GLU A 171 1.65 -8.83 -6.81
N GLN A 172 1.72 -9.02 -5.49
CA GLN A 172 3.01 -9.21 -4.82
C GLN A 172 3.72 -10.49 -5.25
N ALA A 173 2.99 -11.57 -5.50
CA ALA A 173 3.53 -12.85 -5.93
C ALA A 173 4.03 -12.82 -7.39
N ASN A 174 3.39 -12.04 -8.25
CA ASN A 174 3.73 -11.91 -9.67
C ASN A 174 4.82 -10.86 -9.95
N LYS A 175 5.55 -10.39 -8.94
CA LYS A 175 6.71 -9.49 -9.11
C LYS A 175 7.97 -10.29 -9.47
N PRO A 176 8.44 -10.29 -10.72
CA PRO A 176 9.72 -10.93 -11.06
C PRO A 176 10.87 -10.17 -10.40
N ALA A 177 11.64 -10.87 -9.56
CA ALA A 177 12.81 -10.30 -8.88
C ALA A 177 13.87 -9.79 -9.88
N SER A 178 14.01 -10.45 -11.03
CA SER A 178 14.98 -10.13 -12.09
C SER A 178 14.74 -8.77 -12.75
N GLU A 179 13.49 -8.37 -12.96
CA GLU A 179 13.17 -7.09 -13.60
C GLU A 179 13.59 -5.89 -12.74
N SER A 180 13.58 -6.07 -11.41
CA SER A 180 14.02 -5.02 -10.48
C SER A 180 15.53 -4.79 -10.55
N GLU A 181 16.35 -5.83 -10.69
CA GLU A 181 17.80 -5.69 -10.74
C GLU A 181 18.28 -5.05 -12.05
N GLU A 182 17.69 -5.46 -13.18
CA GLU A 182 17.94 -4.86 -14.49
C GLU A 182 17.51 -3.39 -14.51
N ALA A 183 16.31 -3.06 -14.03
CA ALA A 183 15.83 -1.68 -13.96
C ALA A 183 16.76 -0.79 -13.13
N ARG A 184 17.29 -1.29 -12.01
CA ARG A 184 18.26 -0.55 -11.18
C ARG A 184 19.56 -0.29 -11.91
N LYS A 185 20.08 -1.28 -12.64
CA LYS A 185 21.30 -1.13 -13.43
C LYS A 185 21.10 -0.08 -14.52
N ASP A 186 19.99 -0.15 -15.24
CA ASP A 186 19.68 0.78 -16.33
C ASP A 186 19.43 2.20 -15.81
N ILE A 187 18.75 2.34 -14.66
CA ILE A 187 18.61 3.64 -13.96
C ILE A 187 19.98 4.21 -13.63
N ARG A 188 20.88 3.41 -13.03
CA ARG A 188 22.22 3.89 -12.67
C ARG A 188 22.97 4.41 -13.89
N ILE A 189 22.95 3.67 -15.00
CA ILE A 189 23.66 4.06 -16.22
C ILE A 189 23.04 5.33 -16.82
N SER A 190 21.72 5.35 -17.00
CA SER A 190 21.01 6.48 -17.62
C SER A 190 21.12 7.77 -16.81
N SER A 191 20.98 7.70 -15.49
CA SER A 191 21.15 8.86 -14.59
C SER A 191 22.59 9.36 -14.55
N GLN A 192 23.59 8.48 -14.52
CA GLN A 192 25.00 8.88 -14.60
C GLN A 192 25.30 9.63 -15.90
N ASN A 193 24.80 9.12 -17.04
CA ASN A 193 25.03 9.78 -18.31
C ASN A 193 24.29 11.14 -18.41
N LEU A 194 23.06 11.22 -17.89
CA LEU A 194 22.33 12.48 -17.77
C LEU A 194 23.11 13.49 -16.92
N PHE A 195 23.66 13.08 -15.78
CA PHE A 195 24.38 13.98 -14.88
C PHE A 195 25.67 14.49 -15.51
N GLN A 196 26.41 13.61 -16.20
CA GLN A 196 27.58 14.01 -16.99
C GLN A 196 27.21 15.03 -18.07
N PHE A 197 26.07 14.85 -18.74
CA PHE A 197 25.58 15.81 -19.72
C PHE A 197 25.26 17.16 -19.07
N ILE A 198 24.48 17.19 -17.98
CA ILE A 198 24.15 18.44 -17.26
C ILE A 198 25.41 19.18 -16.82
N ASP A 199 26.37 18.47 -16.24
CA ASP A 199 27.64 19.05 -15.79
C ASP A 199 28.46 19.62 -16.97
N LEU A 200 28.52 18.88 -18.09
CA LEU A 200 29.19 19.35 -19.31
C LEU A 200 28.54 20.60 -19.88
N MET A 201 27.22 20.64 -19.96
CA MET A 201 26.48 21.80 -20.47
C MET A 201 26.68 23.02 -19.58
N PHE A 202 26.66 22.84 -18.25
CA PHE A 202 26.97 23.93 -17.32
C PHE A 202 28.40 24.46 -17.48
N ILE A 203 29.39 23.58 -17.67
CA ILE A 203 30.78 24.01 -17.91
C ILE A 203 30.91 24.75 -19.25
N SER A 204 30.22 24.29 -20.28
CA SER A 204 30.32 24.82 -21.64
C SER A 204 29.57 26.13 -21.84
N GLU A 205 28.34 26.22 -21.35
CA GLU A 205 27.43 27.34 -21.61
C GLU A 205 27.20 28.21 -20.38
N GLY A 206 27.34 27.65 -19.17
CA GLY A 206 27.02 28.34 -17.92
C GLY A 206 25.53 28.72 -17.83
N GLY A 207 25.20 29.65 -16.93
CA GLY A 207 23.86 30.21 -16.82
C GLY A 207 23.05 29.73 -15.61
N GLU A 208 22.09 30.56 -15.23
CA GLU A 208 21.29 30.41 -14.00
C GLU A 208 20.37 29.19 -14.04
N THR A 209 19.82 28.85 -15.22
CA THR A 209 18.97 27.67 -15.41
C THR A 209 19.70 26.38 -15.07
N TRP A 210 20.92 26.21 -15.61
CA TRP A 210 21.76 25.05 -15.33
C TRP A 210 22.23 25.00 -13.87
N LEU A 211 22.59 26.15 -13.29
CA LEU A 211 22.97 26.24 -11.89
C LEU A 211 21.82 25.82 -10.95
N THR A 212 20.61 26.31 -11.21
CA THR A 212 19.41 25.99 -10.46
C THR A 212 19.06 24.51 -10.59
N LEU A 213 19.16 23.96 -11.80
CA LEU A 213 18.93 22.53 -12.04
C LEU A 213 19.90 21.65 -11.24
N ILE A 214 21.19 21.98 -11.27
CA ILE A 214 22.23 21.29 -10.49
C ILE A 214 21.94 21.37 -9.00
N HIS A 215 21.57 22.55 -8.51
CA HIS A 215 21.26 22.76 -7.09
C HIS A 215 20.09 21.86 -6.63
N ASN A 216 18.97 21.91 -7.35
CA ASN A 216 17.77 21.15 -7.02
C ASN A 216 18.02 19.63 -7.03
N ILE A 217 18.77 19.13 -8.02
CA ILE A 217 19.12 17.71 -8.08
C ILE A 217 20.06 17.34 -6.91
N ASN A 218 21.04 18.19 -6.60
CA ASN A 218 21.97 17.92 -5.50
C ASN A 218 21.29 17.86 -4.14
N GLU A 219 20.31 18.72 -3.87
CA GLU A 219 19.53 18.63 -2.63
C GLU A 219 18.89 17.25 -2.46
N GLU A 220 18.30 16.70 -3.52
CA GLU A 220 17.66 15.38 -3.49
C GLU A 220 18.67 14.23 -3.33
N ILE A 221 19.83 14.34 -3.96
CA ILE A 221 20.93 13.38 -3.79
C ILE A 221 21.45 13.40 -2.36
N ILE A 222 21.63 14.59 -1.77
CA ILE A 222 22.10 14.76 -0.39
C ILE A 222 21.08 14.18 0.59
N LYS A 223 19.79 14.46 0.41
CA LYS A 223 18.71 13.87 1.21
C LYS A 223 18.74 12.34 1.15
N SER A 224 18.82 11.78 -0.04
CA SER A 224 18.86 10.31 -0.23
C SER A 224 20.11 9.67 0.39
N ASN A 225 21.28 10.26 0.20
CA ASN A 225 22.53 9.78 0.80
C ASN A 225 22.50 9.87 2.34
N THR A 226 21.82 10.86 2.91
CA THR A 226 21.65 11.03 4.36
C THR A 226 20.77 9.93 4.95
N ILE A 227 19.65 9.59 4.29
CA ILE A 227 18.79 8.46 4.67
C ILE A 227 19.59 7.16 4.67
N VAL A 228 20.37 6.92 3.62
CA VAL A 228 21.24 5.73 3.50
C VAL A 228 22.25 5.67 4.66
N LYS A 229 22.95 6.77 4.95
CA LYS A 229 23.91 6.85 6.05
C LYS A 229 23.26 6.52 7.39
N ALA A 230 22.15 7.19 7.72
CA ALA A 230 21.43 6.98 8.98
C ALA A 230 21.01 5.52 9.16
N ARG A 231 20.50 4.88 8.09
CA ARG A 231 20.11 3.47 8.13
C ARG A 231 21.31 2.53 8.27
N THR A 232 22.42 2.80 7.58
CA THR A 232 23.64 2.00 7.71
C THR A 232 24.21 2.06 9.13
N THR A 233 24.31 3.26 9.72
CA THR A 233 24.79 3.44 11.10
C THR A 233 23.91 2.73 12.12
N ARG A 234 22.57 2.84 12.00
CA ARG A 234 21.65 2.08 12.88
C ARG A 234 21.89 0.58 12.80
N ARG A 235 22.12 0.05 11.60
CA ARG A 235 22.37 -1.39 11.39
C ARG A 235 23.72 -1.84 11.96
N GLU A 236 24.73 -0.99 11.95
CA GLU A 236 26.05 -1.26 12.55
C GLU A 236 25.93 -1.30 14.08
N ASN A 237 25.34 -0.27 14.69
CA ASN A 237 25.14 -0.21 16.14
C ASN A 237 24.33 -1.41 16.67
N SER A 238 23.26 -1.80 15.98
CA SER A 238 22.47 -2.98 16.39
C SER A 238 23.24 -4.30 16.30
N LYS A 239 24.26 -4.41 15.43
CA LYS A 239 25.11 -5.60 15.37
C LYS A 239 26.14 -5.62 16.50
N GLU A 240 26.71 -4.47 16.83
CA GLU A 240 27.65 -4.33 17.95
C GLU A 240 26.97 -4.67 19.28
N GLU A 241 25.75 -4.18 19.52
CA GLU A 241 24.97 -4.53 20.73
C GLU A 241 24.65 -6.03 20.86
N ILE A 242 24.55 -6.76 19.74
CA ILE A 242 24.32 -8.23 19.76
C ILE A 242 25.61 -8.97 20.09
N ILE A 243 26.75 -8.49 19.60
CA ILE A 243 28.08 -9.08 19.87
C ILE A 243 28.50 -8.82 21.32
N GLU A 244 28.23 -7.64 21.88
CA GLU A 244 28.55 -7.32 23.29
C GLU A 244 27.70 -8.09 24.31
N LYS A 245 26.58 -8.70 23.89
CA LYS A 245 25.67 -9.48 24.76
C LYS A 245 25.89 -10.99 24.68
N GLN A 246 26.89 -11.45 23.92
CA GLN A 246 27.31 -12.86 23.81
C GLN A 246 28.63 -13.09 24.54
#